data_AF-A0A6P0ITS2-F1
#
_entry.id   AF-A0A6P0ITS2-F1
#
_cell.length_a   1.000
_cell.length_b   1.000
_cell.length_c   1.000
_cell.angle_alpha   90.00
_cell.angle_beta   90.00
_cell.angle_gamma   90.00
#
_symmetry.space_group_name_H-M   'P 1'
#
loop_
_entity.id
_entity.type
_entity.pdbx_description
1 polymer ?
#
loop_
_entity_poly.entity_id
_entity_poly.type
_entity_poly.pdbx_seq_one_letter_code
_entity_poly.pdbx_strand_id
1 'polypeptide(L)' 'VEQTKGVECRKDKDVIDEIPGAYKPIDQVMANQSDLVEVVATLKQVVCVKG' A
#
# COMPACT_ATOMS: atom_id res chain seq x y z
N VAL A 1 -13.83 -2.84 -1.01
CA VAL A 1 -13.63 -1.92 -2.15
C VAL A 1 -13.02 -0.60 -1.71
N GLU A 2 -13.49 0.01 -0.61
CA GLU A 2 -12.94 1.28 -0.08
C GLU A 2 -11.40 1.32 -0.02
N GLN A 3 -10.74 0.26 0.47
CA GLN A 3 -9.28 0.20 0.60
C GLN A 3 -8.51 0.23 -0.74
N THR A 4 -9.14 -0.18 -1.85
CA THR A 4 -8.53 -0.29 -3.19
C THR A 4 -9.18 0.68 -4.17
N LYS A 5 -9.82 1.74 -3.66
CA LYS A 5 -10.52 2.73 -4.48
C LYS A 5 -9.54 3.44 -5.42
N GLY A 6 -9.82 3.36 -6.72
CA GLY A 6 -8.97 3.92 -7.77
C GLY A 6 -7.73 3.09 -8.10
N VAL A 7 -7.64 1.86 -7.59
CA VAL A 7 -6.61 0.88 -7.96
C VAL A 7 -7.29 -0.34 -8.58
N GLU A 8 -6.93 -0.64 -9.83
CA GLU A 8 -7.41 -1.84 -10.50
C GLU A 8 -6.63 -3.05 -9.99
N CYS A 9 -7.32 -4.00 -9.37
CA CYS A 9 -6.67 -5.14 -8.73
C CYS A 9 -7.59 -6.35 -8.56
N ARG A 10 -6.96 -7.52 -8.51
CA ARG A 10 -7.55 -8.79 -8.05
C ARG A 10 -7.94 -8.69 -6.56
N LYS A 11 -9.01 -9.37 -6.15
CA LYS A 11 -9.61 -9.30 -4.80
C LYS A 11 -10.16 -10.67 -4.33
N ASP A 12 -9.57 -11.76 -4.79
CA ASP A 12 -9.95 -13.12 -4.41
C ASP A 12 -9.28 -13.58 -3.11
N LYS A 13 -9.63 -14.79 -2.67
CA LYS A 13 -9.13 -15.39 -1.43
C LYS A 13 -7.61 -15.56 -1.43
N ASP A 14 -7.02 -15.70 -2.60
CA ASP A 14 -5.59 -15.94 -2.76
C ASP A 14 -4.74 -14.67 -2.53
N VAL A 15 -5.37 -13.50 -2.35
CA VAL A 15 -4.68 -12.21 -2.13
C VAL A 15 -5.21 -11.43 -0.93
N ILE A 16 -6.04 -12.05 -0.09
CA ILE A 16 -6.78 -11.36 0.98
C ILE A 16 -5.86 -10.94 2.14
N ASP A 17 -4.80 -11.69 2.38
CA ASP A 17 -3.75 -11.43 3.37
C ASP A 17 -2.82 -10.29 2.98
N GLU A 18 -2.89 -9.83 1.73
CA GLU A 18 -2.08 -8.74 1.20
C GLU A 18 -2.93 -7.51 0.80
N ILE A 19 -4.15 -7.38 1.31
CA ILE A 19 -4.93 -6.15 1.14
C ILE A 19 -4.32 -5.02 2.00
N PRO A 20 -4.55 -3.73 1.68
CA PRO A 20 -3.95 -2.62 2.42
C PRO A 20 -4.11 -2.69 3.94
N GLY A 21 -5.27 -3.13 4.42
CA GLY A 21 -5.56 -3.28 5.85
C GLY A 21 -4.79 -4.41 6.57
N ALA A 22 -4.06 -5.26 5.85
CA ALA A 22 -3.18 -6.26 6.44
C ALA A 22 -1.83 -5.67 6.88
N TYR A 23 -1.50 -4.45 6.44
CA TYR A 23 -0.24 -3.77 6.74
C TYR A 23 -0.44 -2.53 7.62
N LYS A 24 0.65 -2.04 8.20
CA LYS A 24 0.67 -0.75 8.91
C LYS A 24 0.50 0.41 7.93
N PRO A 25 -0.07 1.55 8.35
CA PRO A 25 -0.10 2.76 7.53
C PRO A 25 1.31 3.20 7.15
N ILE A 26 1.58 3.32 5.85
CA ILE A 26 2.92 3.68 5.35
C ILE A 26 3.36 5.07 5.87
N ASP A 27 2.44 6.02 5.96
CA ASP A 27 2.72 7.37 6.46
C ASP A 27 3.27 7.34 7.90
N GLN A 28 2.72 6.46 8.74
CA GLN A 28 3.20 6.28 10.11
C GLN A 28 4.60 5.66 10.13
N VAL A 29 4.87 4.67 9.27
CA VAL A 29 6.19 4.04 9.17
C VAL A 29 7.23 5.06 8.73
N MET A 30 6.93 5.88 7.72
CA MET A 30 7.86 6.89 7.22
C MET A 30 8.09 8.02 8.24
N ALA A 31 7.06 8.47 8.96
CA ALA A 31 7.20 9.48 10.01
C ALA A 31 8.18 9.04 11.12
N ASN A 32 8.10 7.77 11.53
CA ASN A 32 8.97 7.18 12.55
C ASN A 32 10.43 7.00 12.11
N GLN A 33 10.77 7.24 10.84
CA GLN A 33 12.12 7.08 10.29
C GLN A 33 12.66 8.40 9.72
N SER A 34 11.96 9.52 9.97
CA SER A 34 12.24 10.82 9.36
C SER A 34 13.63 11.40 9.67
N ASP A 35 14.31 10.91 10.70
CA ASP A 35 15.68 11.27 11.07
C ASP A 35 16.74 10.41 10.37
N LEU A 36 16.35 9.30 9.74
CA LEU A 36 17.25 8.33 9.10
C LEU A 36 17.14 8.33 7.57
N VAL A 37 16.01 8.78 7.02
CA VAL A 37 15.74 8.72 5.56
C VAL A 37 15.12 10.01 5.04
N GLU A 38 15.31 10.25 3.74
CA GLU A 38 14.69 11.35 3.00
C GLU A 38 13.67 10.80 1.98
N VAL A 39 12.48 11.38 1.93
CA VAL A 39 11.46 11.03 0.93
C VAL A 39 11.73 11.79 -0.36
N VAL A 40 12.23 11.07 -1.37
CA VAL A 40 12.53 11.66 -2.69
C VAL A 40 11.28 11.77 -3.57
N ALA A 41 10.33 10.83 -3.43
CA ALA A 41 9.08 10.82 -4.16
C ALA A 41 8.02 9.97 -3.46
N THR A 42 6.75 10.29 -3.73
CA THR A 42 5.59 9.48 -3.30
C THR A 42 4.86 8.98 -4.54
N LEU A 43 4.65 7.67 -4.63
CA LEU A 43 3.99 7.04 -5.77
C LEU A 43 2.56 6.62 -5.42
N LYS A 44 1.63 6.86 -6.33
CA LYS A 44 0.25 6.37 -6.24
C LYS A 44 0.04 5.20 -7.19
N GLN A 45 -0.38 4.09 -6.64
CA GLN A 45 -0.70 2.89 -7.41
C GLN A 45 -1.96 3.10 -8.26
N VAL A 46 -1.96 2.52 -9.47
CA VAL A 46 -3.11 2.50 -10.39
C VAL A 46 -3.53 1.08 -10.77
N VAL A 47 -2.60 0.12 -10.78
CA VAL A 47 -2.84 -1.29 -11.07
C VAL A 47 -2.05 -2.16 -10.09
N CYS A 48 -2.62 -3.27 -9.65
CA CYS A 48 -1.96 -4.31 -8.85
C CYS A 48 -2.10 -5.68 -9.52
N VAL A 49 -0.98 -6.25 -9.96
CA VAL A 49 -0.89 -7.62 -10.47
C VAL A 49 -0.17 -8.46 -9.44
N LYS A 50 -0.79 -9.57 -9.02
CA LYS A 50 -0.27 -10.50 -8.01
C LYS A 50 -0.19 -11.90 -8.59
N GLY A 51 0.85 -12.64 -8.20
CA GLY A 51 1.08 -14.04 -8.55
C GLY A 51 0.09 -14.98 -7.89
#